data_AF-A0A843FF32-F1
#
_entry.id   AF-A0A843FF32-F1
#
_cell.length_a   1.000
_cell.length_b   1.000
_cell.length_c   1.000
_cell.angle_alpha   90.00
_cell.angle_beta   90.00
_cell.angle_gamma   90.00
#
_symmetry.space_group_name_H-M   'P 1'
#
loop_
_entity.id
_entity.type
_entity.pdbx_description
1 polymer ?
#
loop_
_entity_poly.entity_id
_entity_poly.type
_entity_poly.pdbx_seq_one_letter_code
_entity_poly.pdbx_strand_id
1 'polypeptide(L)'
;MADEKVSMLYKLKPISDRLPTVTRPEGHVHFRTKMMWVVVVLVLYFVMTNVYIYGLDQTETLDLFAQYRTIMAGSSGSLLQLGIGPIVTASIIMQLFTGAKIIKLDLTNKKDKACYQSVLKLVVIFMIIFEAVPQVFGYLVPSEEFVGTFGSIGAKGLIVLQLFLGSYIVFLMDELISKWGIGSGISLFIAAGVAQQLFTGTFNWYAVDATQAMSLSNPPAGAIPKAIYVVMNCTPAEMASQGYDIIFLQQPNPMIA
;
A
#
# COMPACT_ATOMS: atom_id res chain seq x y z
N MET A 1 -24.16 -40.63 -12.30
CA MET A 1 -23.24 -39.66 -12.92
C MET A 1 -24.03 -38.37 -13.06
N ALA A 2 -23.96 -37.50 -12.06
CA ALA A 2 -24.67 -36.22 -12.11
C ALA A 2 -23.77 -35.23 -12.84
N ASP A 3 -24.28 -34.60 -13.89
CA ASP A 3 -23.61 -33.53 -14.63
C ASP A 3 -23.14 -32.44 -13.67
N GLU A 4 -21.85 -32.47 -13.36
CA GLU A 4 -21.17 -31.43 -12.60
C GLU A 4 -21.09 -30.21 -13.53
N LYS A 5 -22.05 -29.29 -13.40
CA LYS A 5 -22.09 -28.03 -14.18
C LYS A 5 -20.74 -27.32 -14.05
N VAL A 6 -19.91 -27.47 -15.07
CA VAL A 6 -18.57 -26.91 -15.16
C VAL A 6 -18.66 -25.39 -14.94
N SER A 7 -17.96 -24.89 -13.94
CA SER A 7 -18.01 -23.48 -13.55
C SER A 7 -17.61 -22.58 -14.73
N MET A 8 -18.37 -21.48 -14.94
CA MET A 8 -18.18 -20.53 -16.03
C MET A 8 -16.76 -19.92 -16.08
N LEU A 9 -16.02 -20.04 -14.98
CA LEU A 9 -14.64 -19.61 -14.80
C LEU A 9 -13.62 -20.42 -15.60
N TYR A 10 -13.96 -21.65 -16.03
CA TYR A 10 -13.09 -22.43 -16.93
C TYR A 10 -12.90 -21.74 -18.30
N LYS A 11 -13.82 -20.84 -18.70
CA LYS A 11 -13.67 -20.04 -19.93
C LYS A 11 -12.62 -18.93 -19.81
N LEU A 12 -12.26 -18.51 -18.61
CA LEU A 12 -11.22 -17.48 -18.35
C LEU A 12 -9.81 -18.08 -18.19
N LYS A 13 -9.73 -19.41 -18.10
CA LYS A 13 -8.47 -20.16 -17.99
C LYS A 13 -7.42 -19.84 -19.08
N PRO A 14 -7.75 -19.72 -20.39
CA PRO A 14 -6.74 -19.45 -21.41
C PRO A 14 -6.12 -18.05 -21.31
N ILE A 15 -6.80 -17.08 -20.71
CA ILE A 15 -6.27 -15.72 -20.51
C ILE A 15 -5.39 -15.69 -19.25
N SER A 16 -5.77 -16.43 -18.22
CA SER A 16 -5.02 -16.47 -16.96
C SER A 16 -3.75 -17.31 -17.02
N ASP A 17 -3.72 -18.39 -17.80
CA ASP A 17 -2.53 -19.24 -17.96
C ASP A 17 -1.35 -18.51 -18.66
N ARG A 18 -1.60 -17.37 -19.32
CA ARG A 18 -0.57 -16.52 -19.93
C ARG A 18 0.05 -15.50 -18.98
N LEU A 19 -0.53 -15.28 -17.79
CA LEU A 19 0.00 -14.31 -16.85
C LEU A 19 1.20 -14.88 -16.10
N PRO A 20 2.32 -14.12 -15.97
CA PRO A 20 3.49 -14.60 -15.26
C PRO A 20 3.11 -14.93 -13.82
N THR A 21 3.55 -16.09 -13.37
CA THR A 21 3.20 -16.66 -12.08
C THR A 21 4.47 -17.09 -11.37
N VAL A 22 4.61 -16.73 -10.10
CA VAL A 22 5.73 -17.21 -9.29
C VAL A 22 5.57 -18.73 -9.09
N THR A 23 6.55 -19.53 -9.48
CA THR A 23 6.50 -20.98 -9.27
C THR A 23 6.62 -21.30 -7.78
N ARG A 24 5.87 -22.31 -7.33
CA ARG A 24 6.00 -22.81 -5.96
C ARG A 24 7.30 -23.62 -5.84
N PRO A 25 8.01 -23.57 -4.71
CA PRO A 25 9.20 -24.39 -4.51
C PRO A 25 8.84 -25.88 -4.55
N GLU A 26 9.67 -26.68 -5.22
CA GLU A 26 9.45 -28.13 -5.40
C GLU A 26 9.73 -28.94 -4.11
N GLY A 27 10.32 -28.32 -3.09
CA GLY A 27 10.64 -28.94 -1.81
C GLY A 27 10.53 -27.99 -0.62
N HIS A 28 10.87 -28.50 0.57
CA HIS A 28 10.87 -27.70 1.80
C HIS A 28 11.96 -26.62 1.75
N VAL A 29 11.54 -25.36 1.76
CA VAL A 29 12.45 -24.22 1.83
C VAL A 29 12.92 -24.04 3.27
N HIS A 30 14.24 -23.93 3.45
CA HIS A 30 14.85 -23.67 4.75
C HIS A 30 14.39 -22.32 5.31
N PHE A 31 14.21 -22.24 6.63
CA PHE A 31 13.73 -21.03 7.31
C PHE A 31 14.58 -19.78 6.99
N ARG A 32 15.91 -19.92 6.92
CA ARG A 32 16.82 -18.82 6.57
C ARG A 32 16.53 -18.24 5.18
N THR A 33 16.25 -19.09 4.20
CA THR A 33 15.89 -18.66 2.84
C THR A 33 14.54 -17.97 2.82
N LYS A 34 13.56 -18.46 3.59
CA LYS A 34 12.26 -17.79 3.72
C LYS A 34 12.41 -16.39 4.33
N MET A 35 13.23 -16.26 5.37
CA MET A 35 13.52 -14.98 6.01
C MET A 35 14.26 -14.02 5.07
N MET A 36 15.23 -14.51 4.29
CA MET A 36 15.92 -13.71 3.28
C MET A 36 14.92 -13.11 2.27
N TRP A 37 13.99 -13.92 1.75
CA TRP A 37 12.95 -13.43 0.84
C TRP A 37 12.07 -12.35 1.47
N VAL A 38 11.65 -12.56 2.72
CA VAL A 38 10.87 -11.55 3.47
C VAL A 38 11.64 -10.22 3.58
N VAL A 39 12.92 -10.27 3.95
CA VAL A 39 13.76 -9.06 4.06
C VAL A 39 13.95 -8.36 2.70
N VAL A 40 14.27 -9.12 1.65
CA VAL A 40 14.46 -8.58 0.30
C VAL A 40 13.20 -7.87 -0.18
N VAL A 41 12.04 -8.48 0.03
CA VAL A 41 10.75 -7.90 -0.39
C VAL A 41 10.39 -6.68 0.44
N LEU A 42 10.68 -6.67 1.76
CA LEU A 42 10.49 -5.50 2.60
C LEU A 42 11.35 -4.32 2.15
N VAL A 43 12.63 -4.55 1.85
CA VAL A 43 13.52 -3.49 1.34
C VAL A 43 12.97 -2.93 0.03
N LEU A 44 12.56 -3.78 -0.90
CA LEU A 44 11.99 -3.35 -2.17
C LEU A 44 10.68 -2.57 -1.97
N TYR A 45 9.83 -3.01 -1.03
CA TYR A 45 8.61 -2.29 -0.63
C TYR A 45 8.93 -0.88 -0.14
N PHE A 46 9.89 -0.71 0.78
CA PHE A 46 10.29 0.61 1.28
C PHE A 46 10.96 1.48 0.21
N VAL A 47 11.69 0.90 -0.75
CA VAL A 47 12.22 1.67 -1.87
C VAL A 47 11.06 2.21 -2.71
N MET A 48 10.06 1.38 -3.01
CA MET A 48 8.89 1.80 -3.80
C MET A 48 8.03 2.86 -3.10
N THR A 49 7.93 2.86 -1.76
CA THR A 49 7.19 3.92 -1.05
C THR A 49 7.84 5.30 -1.17
N ASN A 50 9.15 5.34 -1.51
CA ASN A 50 9.93 6.57 -1.68
C ASN A 50 10.09 7.00 -3.15
N VAL A 51 9.66 6.18 -4.11
CA VAL A 51 9.71 6.55 -5.54
C VAL A 51 8.42 7.27 -5.91
N TYR A 52 8.53 8.59 -6.11
CA TYR A 52 7.43 9.42 -6.59
C TYR A 52 7.08 9.14 -8.05
N ILE A 53 5.79 9.26 -8.38
CA ILE A 53 5.29 9.13 -9.75
C ILE A 53 5.79 10.32 -10.56
N TYR A 54 6.29 10.03 -11.76
CA TYR A 54 6.76 11.06 -12.67
C TYR A 54 5.59 11.86 -13.24
N GLY A 55 5.67 13.19 -13.15
CA GLY A 55 4.71 14.11 -13.74
C GLY A 55 3.54 14.53 -12.85
N LEU A 56 3.53 14.17 -11.56
CA LEU A 56 2.57 14.70 -10.58
C LEU A 56 2.96 16.08 -10.06
N ASP A 57 1.96 16.95 -9.90
CA ASP A 57 2.10 18.15 -9.09
C ASP A 57 1.85 17.82 -7.62
N GLN A 58 2.92 17.78 -6.81
CA GLN A 58 2.82 17.42 -5.40
C GLN A 58 2.11 18.48 -4.54
N THR A 59 1.92 19.69 -5.08
CA THR A 59 1.34 20.84 -4.38
C THR A 59 -0.19 20.85 -4.48
N GLU A 60 -0.73 20.38 -5.62
CA GLU A 60 -2.18 20.32 -5.85
C GLU A 60 -2.79 18.93 -5.61
N THR A 61 -1.97 17.89 -5.43
CA THR A 61 -2.45 16.54 -5.10
C THR A 61 -3.04 16.51 -3.70
N LEU A 62 -4.35 16.24 -3.61
CA LEU A 62 -5.05 16.08 -2.33
C LEU A 62 -4.84 14.65 -1.78
N ASP A 63 -4.28 14.52 -0.58
CA ASP A 63 -4.22 13.24 0.15
C ASP A 63 -5.55 12.97 0.88
N LEU A 64 -6.60 12.63 0.11
CA LEU A 64 -7.95 12.38 0.62
C LEU A 64 -8.03 11.17 1.59
N PHE A 65 -7.03 10.30 1.60
CA PHE A 65 -7.05 9.03 2.34
C PHE A 65 -5.89 8.89 3.34
N ALA A 66 -5.33 9.99 3.83
CA ALA A 66 -4.20 10.01 4.76
C ALA A 66 -4.38 9.03 5.95
N GLN A 67 -5.57 9.02 6.56
CA GLN A 67 -5.91 8.14 7.69
C GLN A 67 -6.00 6.65 7.33
N TYR A 68 -6.34 6.32 6.08
CA TYR A 68 -6.50 4.93 5.62
C TYR A 68 -5.22 4.36 5.02
N ARG A 69 -4.26 5.23 4.70
CA ARG A 69 -2.99 4.90 4.05
C ARG A 69 -2.15 3.90 4.85
N THR A 70 -2.23 3.95 6.17
CA THR A 70 -1.62 2.97 7.09
C THR A 70 -2.12 1.54 6.84
N ILE A 71 -3.43 1.40 6.69
CA ILE A 71 -4.10 0.11 6.52
C ILE A 71 -3.92 -0.38 5.08
N MET A 72 -3.97 0.55 4.12
CA MET A 72 -3.73 0.25 2.71
C MET A 72 -2.25 0.08 2.36
N ALA A 73 -1.34 0.24 3.33
CA ALA A 73 0.11 0.14 3.14
C ALA A 73 0.62 0.94 1.92
N GLY A 74 0.00 2.08 1.65
CA GLY A 74 0.26 2.93 0.49
C GLY A 74 1.08 4.18 0.83
N SER A 75 1.59 4.85 -0.19
CA SER A 75 2.26 6.15 -0.02
C SER A 75 1.79 7.15 -1.07
N SER A 76 1.23 8.28 -0.62
CA SER A 76 0.68 9.33 -1.50
C SER A 76 1.76 9.92 -2.39
N GLY A 77 1.43 10.09 -3.66
CA GLY A 77 2.33 10.56 -4.71
C GLY A 77 3.39 9.54 -5.17
N SER A 78 3.44 8.35 -4.57
CA SER A 78 4.41 7.30 -4.90
C SER A 78 3.84 6.22 -5.82
N LEU A 79 4.70 5.35 -6.36
CA LEU A 79 4.30 4.13 -7.07
C LEU A 79 3.36 3.22 -6.25
N LEU A 80 3.32 3.39 -4.92
CA LEU A 80 2.44 2.68 -4.00
C LEU A 80 1.21 3.51 -3.60
N GLN A 81 0.76 4.45 -4.41
CA GLN A 81 -0.49 5.20 -4.17
C GLN A 81 -1.67 4.27 -3.85
N LEU A 82 -1.88 3.23 -4.68
CA LEU A 82 -2.95 2.25 -4.49
C LEU A 82 -2.63 1.25 -3.35
N GLY A 83 -1.36 1.13 -2.98
CA GLY A 83 -0.87 0.21 -1.96
C GLY A 83 -1.30 -1.25 -2.22
N ILE A 84 -1.81 -1.89 -1.18
CA ILE A 84 -2.38 -3.25 -1.25
C ILE A 84 -3.89 -3.26 -1.56
N GLY A 85 -4.52 -2.09 -1.71
CA GLY A 85 -5.97 -1.92 -1.87
C GLY A 85 -6.58 -2.88 -2.90
N PRO A 86 -6.14 -2.83 -4.17
CA PRO A 86 -6.66 -3.69 -5.24
C PRO A 86 -6.50 -5.20 -4.97
N ILE A 87 -5.46 -5.59 -4.24
CA ILE A 87 -5.15 -6.99 -3.94
C ILE A 87 -6.11 -7.50 -2.86
N VAL A 88 -6.29 -6.72 -1.79
CA VAL A 88 -7.19 -7.07 -0.70
C VAL A 88 -8.64 -7.05 -1.16
N THR A 89 -9.06 -6.02 -1.90
CA THR A 89 -10.44 -5.90 -2.40
C THR A 89 -10.79 -7.07 -3.34
N ALA A 90 -9.91 -7.40 -4.28
CA ALA A 90 -10.08 -8.57 -5.14
C ALA A 90 -10.15 -9.89 -4.36
N SER A 91 -9.29 -10.06 -3.35
CA SER A 91 -9.31 -11.25 -2.48
C SER A 91 -10.61 -11.37 -1.71
N ILE A 92 -11.11 -10.26 -1.12
CA ILE A 92 -12.39 -10.23 -0.39
C ILE A 92 -13.56 -10.57 -1.32
N ILE A 93 -13.60 -9.98 -2.52
CA ILE A 93 -14.66 -10.28 -3.52
C ILE A 93 -14.67 -11.77 -3.86
N MET A 94 -13.50 -12.35 -4.16
CA MET A 94 -13.38 -13.77 -4.50
C MET A 94 -13.73 -14.69 -3.32
N GLN A 95 -13.33 -14.33 -2.11
CA GLN A 95 -13.70 -15.04 -0.88
C GLN A 95 -15.22 -14.99 -0.63
N LEU A 96 -15.86 -13.84 -0.84
CA LEU A 96 -17.31 -13.70 -0.72
C LEU A 96 -18.05 -14.54 -1.77
N PHE A 97 -17.62 -14.53 -3.03
CA PHE A 97 -18.29 -15.31 -4.09
C PHE A 97 -18.15 -16.82 -3.91
N THR A 98 -17.01 -17.29 -3.40
CA THR A 98 -16.82 -18.70 -3.07
C THR A 98 -17.52 -19.10 -1.77
N GLY A 99 -17.48 -18.24 -0.74
CA GLY A 99 -18.18 -18.46 0.52
C GLY A 99 -19.71 -18.50 0.36
N ALA A 100 -20.27 -17.61 -0.46
CA ALA A 100 -21.69 -17.57 -0.80
C ALA A 100 -22.12 -18.70 -1.78
N LYS A 101 -21.21 -19.57 -2.21
CA LYS A 101 -21.42 -20.65 -3.19
C LYS A 101 -22.00 -20.18 -4.54
N ILE A 102 -21.87 -18.89 -4.87
CA ILE A 102 -22.20 -18.34 -6.19
C ILE A 102 -21.27 -18.96 -7.23
N ILE A 103 -19.99 -19.07 -6.85
CA ILE A 103 -18.98 -19.82 -7.59
C ILE A 103 -18.84 -21.19 -6.94
N LYS A 104 -19.33 -22.24 -7.63
CA LYS A 104 -19.10 -23.64 -7.23
C LYS A 104 -17.68 -24.06 -7.65
N LEU A 105 -16.70 -23.79 -6.80
CA LEU A 105 -15.34 -24.31 -6.92
C LEU A 105 -15.07 -25.20 -5.72
N ASP A 106 -14.62 -26.44 -5.98
CA ASP A 106 -14.20 -27.31 -4.90
C ASP A 106 -12.74 -26.99 -4.53
N LEU A 107 -12.57 -26.21 -3.47
CA LEU A 107 -11.24 -25.86 -2.94
C LEU A 107 -10.49 -27.08 -2.38
N THR A 108 -11.02 -28.29 -2.38
CA THR A 108 -10.25 -29.51 -2.07
C THR A 108 -9.49 -30.02 -3.30
N ASN A 109 -9.99 -29.76 -4.51
CA ASN A 109 -9.39 -30.23 -5.75
C ASN A 109 -8.24 -29.31 -6.20
N LYS A 110 -7.11 -29.89 -6.60
CA LYS A 110 -5.94 -29.14 -7.11
C LYS A 110 -6.28 -28.30 -8.35
N LYS A 111 -7.15 -28.80 -9.24
CA LYS A 111 -7.53 -28.10 -10.48
C LYS A 111 -8.36 -26.85 -10.20
N ASP A 112 -9.30 -26.95 -9.26
CA ASP A 112 -10.18 -25.85 -8.89
C ASP A 112 -9.45 -24.80 -8.03
N LYS A 113 -8.50 -25.22 -7.17
CA LYS A 113 -7.57 -24.28 -6.53
C LYS A 113 -6.76 -23.47 -7.55
N ALA A 114 -6.26 -24.12 -8.60
CA ALA A 114 -5.52 -23.43 -9.65
C ALA A 114 -6.42 -22.45 -10.42
N CYS A 115 -7.67 -22.84 -10.72
CA CYS A 115 -8.66 -21.97 -11.34
C CYS A 115 -8.99 -20.76 -10.45
N TYR A 116 -9.21 -20.96 -9.15
CA TYR A 116 -9.45 -19.89 -8.18
C TYR A 116 -8.31 -18.86 -8.18
N GLN A 117 -7.07 -19.34 -8.09
CA GLN A 117 -5.89 -18.48 -8.09
C GLN A 117 -5.74 -17.72 -9.40
N SER A 118 -6.02 -18.38 -10.52
CA SER A 118 -5.99 -17.80 -11.87
C SER A 118 -7.00 -16.66 -12.04
N VAL A 119 -8.23 -16.87 -11.55
CA VAL A 119 -9.28 -15.86 -11.58
C VAL A 119 -8.95 -14.71 -10.63
N LEU A 120 -8.45 -15.01 -9.43
CA LEU A 120 -8.04 -13.99 -8.47
C LEU A 120 -7.09 -12.98 -9.11
N LYS A 121 -6.08 -13.43 -9.87
CA LYS A 121 -5.16 -12.48 -10.53
C LYS A 121 -5.85 -11.58 -11.55
N LEU A 122 -6.77 -12.15 -12.34
CA LEU A 122 -7.52 -11.37 -13.32
C LEU A 122 -8.37 -10.31 -12.62
N VAL A 123 -9.00 -10.66 -11.49
CA VAL A 123 -9.76 -9.72 -10.67
C VAL A 123 -8.83 -8.67 -10.07
N VAL A 124 -7.64 -9.02 -9.58
CA VAL A 124 -6.65 -8.05 -9.08
C VAL A 124 -6.24 -7.07 -10.18
N ILE A 125 -5.86 -7.56 -11.37
CA ILE A 125 -5.47 -6.72 -12.51
C ILE A 125 -6.61 -5.77 -12.91
N PHE A 126 -7.85 -6.28 -12.94
CA PHE A 126 -9.03 -5.47 -13.17
C PHE A 126 -9.22 -4.40 -12.09
N MET A 127 -9.09 -4.77 -10.81
CA MET A 127 -9.21 -3.84 -9.69
C MET A 127 -8.14 -2.76 -9.71
N ILE A 128 -6.89 -3.06 -10.10
CA ILE A 128 -5.83 -2.06 -10.23
C ILE A 128 -6.23 -0.99 -11.24
N ILE A 129 -6.74 -1.37 -12.41
CA ILE A 129 -7.17 -0.42 -13.44
C ILE A 129 -8.42 0.35 -12.96
N PHE A 130 -9.37 -0.36 -12.36
CA PHE A 130 -10.61 0.19 -11.86
C PHE A 130 -10.38 1.23 -10.75
N GLU A 131 -9.40 1.03 -9.88
CA GLU A 131 -9.03 1.99 -8.84
C GLU A 131 -8.10 3.09 -9.37
N ALA A 132 -7.17 2.79 -10.27
CA ALA A 132 -6.21 3.78 -10.78
C ALA A 132 -6.89 4.87 -11.62
N VAL A 133 -7.86 4.53 -12.46
CA VAL A 133 -8.51 5.51 -13.36
C VAL A 133 -9.23 6.62 -12.58
N PRO A 134 -10.16 6.35 -11.65
CA PRO A 134 -10.81 7.40 -10.87
C PRO A 134 -9.84 8.24 -10.06
N GLN A 135 -8.75 7.65 -9.54
CA GLN A 135 -7.76 8.40 -8.77
C GLN A 135 -7.02 9.43 -9.64
N VAL A 136 -6.58 9.03 -10.85
CA VAL A 136 -5.88 9.92 -11.82
C VAL A 136 -6.80 10.97 -12.44
N PHE A 137 -8.07 10.64 -12.65
CA PHE A 137 -9.03 11.62 -13.17
C PHE A 137 -9.65 12.49 -12.08
N GLY A 138 -9.58 12.07 -10.81
CA GLY A 138 -10.16 12.76 -9.66
C GLY A 138 -9.19 13.71 -8.97
N TYR A 139 -8.15 13.17 -8.33
CA TYR A 139 -7.32 13.95 -7.38
C TYR A 139 -5.80 13.87 -7.61
N LEU A 140 -5.32 12.96 -8.47
CA LEU A 140 -3.92 12.95 -8.89
C LEU A 140 -3.75 13.87 -10.11
N VAL A 141 -3.38 15.13 -9.84
CA VAL A 141 -3.24 16.17 -10.87
C VAL A 141 -1.85 16.08 -11.52
N PRO A 142 -1.77 15.93 -12.86
CA PRO A 142 -0.49 16.04 -13.55
C PRO A 142 0.00 17.49 -13.59
N SER A 143 1.30 17.68 -13.42
CA SER A 143 1.96 19.00 -13.52
C SER A 143 1.75 19.67 -14.89
N GLU A 144 1.68 21.01 -14.88
CA GLU A 144 1.42 21.80 -16.10
C GLU A 144 2.46 21.57 -17.20
N GLU A 145 3.74 21.41 -16.84
CA GLU A 145 4.83 21.09 -17.77
C GLU A 145 4.64 19.73 -18.46
N PHE A 146 4.15 18.75 -17.69
CA PHE A 146 3.90 17.40 -18.18
C PHE A 146 2.66 17.35 -19.08
N VAL A 147 1.63 18.13 -18.74
CA VAL A 147 0.45 18.36 -19.59
C VAL A 147 0.81 19.08 -20.89
N GLY A 148 1.72 20.05 -20.85
CA GLY A 148 2.20 20.78 -22.03
C GLY A 148 2.95 19.88 -23.03
N THR A 149 3.65 18.85 -22.54
CA THR A 149 4.47 17.95 -23.38
C THR A 149 3.66 16.78 -23.96
N PHE A 150 2.76 16.18 -23.17
CA PHE A 150 2.05 14.94 -23.55
C PHE A 150 0.54 15.14 -23.79
N GLY A 151 0.02 16.35 -23.56
CA GLY A 151 -1.42 16.63 -23.53
C GLY A 151 -2.08 16.10 -22.25
N SER A 152 -3.19 16.70 -21.84
CA SER A 152 -3.89 16.36 -20.58
C SER A 152 -4.27 14.87 -20.49
N ILE A 153 -4.73 14.28 -21.59
CA ILE A 153 -5.13 12.87 -21.64
C ILE A 153 -3.90 11.94 -21.67
N GLY A 154 -2.85 12.32 -22.40
CA GLY A 154 -1.61 11.53 -22.49
C GLY A 154 -0.86 11.48 -21.16
N ALA A 155 -0.75 12.63 -20.48
CA ALA A 155 -0.17 12.74 -19.15
C ALA A 155 -0.90 11.84 -18.13
N LYS A 156 -2.24 11.92 -18.09
CA LYS A 156 -3.07 11.06 -17.23
C LYS A 156 -2.90 9.58 -17.58
N GLY A 157 -2.87 9.23 -18.86
CA GLY A 157 -2.64 7.85 -19.31
C GLY A 157 -1.29 7.28 -18.84
N LEU A 158 -0.22 8.10 -18.88
CA LEU A 158 1.10 7.70 -18.39
C LEU A 158 1.12 7.51 -16.87
N ILE A 159 0.43 8.35 -16.11
CA ILE A 159 0.30 8.18 -14.66
C ILE A 159 -0.47 6.88 -14.34
N VAL A 160 -1.58 6.61 -15.03
CA VAL A 160 -2.33 5.35 -14.87
C VAL A 160 -1.43 4.14 -15.15
N LEU A 161 -0.59 4.21 -16.19
CA LEU A 161 0.36 3.15 -16.50
C LEU A 161 1.41 2.95 -15.39
N GLN A 162 1.94 4.04 -14.82
CA GLN A 162 2.88 3.97 -13.69
C GLN A 162 2.23 3.33 -12.45
N LEU A 163 1.00 3.74 -12.11
CA LEU A 163 0.22 3.15 -11.01
C LEU A 163 -0.08 1.67 -11.23
N PHE A 164 -0.41 1.30 -12.48
CA PHE A 164 -0.61 -0.09 -12.87
C PHE A 164 0.66 -0.91 -12.65
N LEU A 165 1.80 -0.44 -13.14
CA LEU A 165 3.08 -1.13 -13.00
C LEU A 165 3.50 -1.24 -11.52
N GLY A 166 3.37 -0.17 -10.74
CA GLY A 166 3.67 -0.17 -9.31
C GLY A 166 2.82 -1.19 -8.55
N SER A 167 1.50 -1.16 -8.74
CA SER A 167 0.56 -2.09 -8.09
C SER A 167 0.76 -3.53 -8.55
N TYR A 168 1.13 -3.73 -9.82
CA TYR A 168 1.44 -5.05 -10.37
C TYR A 168 2.70 -5.65 -9.75
N ILE A 169 3.74 -4.84 -9.51
CA ILE A 169 4.94 -5.28 -8.80
C ILE A 169 4.60 -5.72 -7.37
N VAL A 170 3.76 -4.96 -6.66
CA VAL A 170 3.30 -5.33 -5.30
C VAL A 170 2.55 -6.64 -5.30
N PHE A 171 1.69 -6.86 -6.31
CA PHE A 171 1.00 -8.13 -6.48
C PHE A 171 1.98 -9.31 -6.68
N LEU A 172 3.03 -9.12 -7.49
CA LEU A 172 4.07 -10.14 -7.66
C LEU A 172 4.86 -10.39 -6.37
N MET A 173 5.13 -9.34 -5.59
CA MET A 173 5.79 -9.45 -4.28
C MET A 173 4.92 -10.21 -3.27
N ASP A 174 3.61 -9.98 -3.25
CA ASP A 174 2.67 -10.74 -2.42
C ASP A 174 2.63 -12.22 -2.82
N GLU A 175 2.59 -12.53 -4.12
CA GLU A 175 2.70 -13.91 -4.61
C GLU A 175 4.02 -14.56 -4.19
N LEU A 176 5.11 -13.80 -4.24
CA LEU A 176 6.44 -14.30 -3.88
C LEU A 176 6.52 -14.64 -2.39
N ILE A 177 6.07 -13.74 -1.50
CA ILE A 177 6.05 -14.01 -0.05
C ILE A 177 5.10 -15.17 0.26
N SER A 178 3.92 -15.20 -0.34
CA SER A 178 2.92 -16.23 -0.08
C SER A 178 3.39 -17.64 -0.48
N LYS A 179 4.39 -17.77 -1.36
CA LYS A 179 4.97 -19.05 -1.81
C LYS A 179 6.33 -19.37 -1.18
N TRP A 180 7.20 -18.38 -1.05
CA TRP A 180 8.60 -18.54 -0.62
C TRP A 180 8.91 -17.96 0.76
N GLY A 181 8.08 -17.03 1.26
CA GLY A 181 8.27 -16.33 2.51
C GLY A 181 7.56 -16.98 3.70
N ILE A 182 7.31 -16.15 4.71
CA ILE A 182 6.60 -16.50 5.95
C ILE A 182 5.32 -15.66 6.00
N GLY A 183 4.16 -16.32 6.08
CA GLY A 183 2.87 -15.63 6.11
C GLY A 183 2.38 -15.18 4.73
N SER A 184 1.55 -14.13 4.70
CA SER A 184 1.04 -13.49 3.48
C SER A 184 1.72 -12.14 3.29
N GLY A 185 2.03 -11.78 2.03
CA GLY A 185 2.62 -10.48 1.71
C GLY A 185 1.72 -9.33 2.14
N ILE A 186 0.40 -9.44 1.95
CA ILE A 186 -0.59 -8.46 2.44
C ILE A 186 -0.37 -8.14 3.93
N SER A 187 -0.34 -9.16 4.79
CA SER A 187 -0.17 -8.97 6.24
C SER A 187 1.19 -8.36 6.59
N LEU A 188 2.24 -8.73 5.84
CA LEU A 188 3.57 -8.21 6.04
C LEU A 188 3.66 -6.72 5.68
N PHE A 189 3.04 -6.30 4.57
CA PHE A 189 3.04 -4.90 4.13
C PHE A 189 2.26 -4.00 5.08
N ILE A 190 1.11 -4.47 5.60
CA ILE A 190 0.35 -3.74 6.63
C ILE A 190 1.20 -3.58 7.89
N ALA A 191 1.79 -4.66 8.38
CA ALA A 191 2.64 -4.62 9.57
C ALA A 191 3.84 -3.71 9.39
N ALA A 192 4.49 -3.72 8.22
CA ALA A 192 5.60 -2.85 7.88
C ALA A 192 5.18 -1.37 7.84
N GLY A 193 4.04 -1.05 7.23
CA GLY A 193 3.50 0.31 7.18
C GLY A 193 3.15 0.85 8.57
N VAL A 194 2.46 0.05 9.40
CA VAL A 194 2.14 0.40 10.79
C VAL A 194 3.42 0.59 11.61
N ALA A 195 4.39 -0.32 11.48
CA ALA A 195 5.66 -0.23 12.20
C ALA A 195 6.46 1.01 11.79
N GLN A 196 6.50 1.34 10.50
CA GLN A 196 7.15 2.56 10.00
C GLN A 196 6.49 3.81 10.59
N GLN A 197 5.16 3.89 10.56
CA GLN A 197 4.45 5.06 11.11
C GLN A 197 4.62 5.19 12.61
N LEU A 198 4.60 4.07 13.35
CA LEU A 198 4.86 4.07 14.79
C LEU A 198 6.29 4.55 15.07
N PHE A 199 7.27 4.05 14.33
CA PHE A 199 8.67 4.41 14.52
C PHE A 199 8.90 5.90 14.22
N THR A 200 8.43 6.38 13.06
CA THR A 200 8.52 7.80 12.68
C THR A 200 7.73 8.69 13.63
N GLY A 201 6.49 8.33 13.99
CA GLY A 201 5.69 9.10 14.94
C GLY A 201 6.26 9.14 16.36
N THR A 202 7.11 8.17 16.73
CA THR A 202 7.75 8.14 18.05
C THR A 202 9.07 8.89 18.08
N PHE A 203 9.93 8.69 17.07
CA PHE A 203 11.33 9.09 17.07
C PHE A 203 11.70 10.21 16.08
N ASN A 204 10.73 10.88 15.44
CA ASN A 204 11.02 11.96 14.50
C ASN A 204 11.51 13.24 15.21
N TRP A 205 12.76 13.63 14.95
CA TRP A 205 13.39 14.84 15.49
C TRP A 205 13.16 16.09 14.63
N TYR A 206 12.59 15.95 13.44
CA TYR A 206 12.27 17.08 12.57
C TYR A 206 11.09 17.87 13.15
N ALA A 207 11.10 19.18 12.90
CA ALA A 207 9.99 20.04 13.27
C ALA A 207 8.73 19.68 12.46
N VAL A 208 7.56 19.98 13.01
CA VAL A 208 6.27 19.73 12.36
C VAL A 208 6.17 20.48 11.04
N ASP A 209 6.57 21.75 11.03
CA ASP A 209 6.74 22.54 9.82
C ASP A 209 8.22 22.69 9.50
N ALA A 210 8.67 22.08 8.40
CA ALA A 210 10.06 22.15 7.96
C ALA A 210 10.48 23.54 7.48
N THR A 211 9.52 24.45 7.23
CA THR A 211 9.78 25.83 6.79
C THR A 211 10.02 26.80 7.95
N GLN A 212 9.69 26.40 9.17
CA GLN A 212 9.88 27.21 10.37
C GLN A 212 10.97 26.63 11.27
N ALA A 213 11.68 27.50 11.99
CA ALA A 213 12.65 27.06 12.98
C ALA A 213 11.95 26.30 14.14
N MET A 214 12.69 25.39 14.77
CA MET A 214 12.19 24.65 15.92
C MET A 214 11.90 25.61 17.08
N SER A 215 10.67 25.59 17.59
CA SER A 215 10.19 26.49 18.64
C SER A 215 9.09 25.82 19.46
N LEU A 216 8.61 26.47 20.52
CA LEU A 216 7.49 25.96 21.30
C LEU A 216 6.17 25.90 20.50
N SER A 217 6.04 26.70 19.45
CA SER A 217 4.91 26.66 18.50
C SER A 217 5.14 25.67 17.35
N ASN A 218 6.39 25.26 17.10
CA ASN A 218 6.78 24.26 16.10
C ASN A 218 7.74 23.22 16.73
N PRO A 219 7.25 22.38 17.67
CA PRO A 219 8.08 21.40 18.33
C PRO A 219 8.43 20.25 17.37
N PRO A 220 9.35 19.35 17.75
CA PRO A 220 9.59 18.12 17.00
C PRO A 220 8.30 17.32 16.77
N ALA A 221 8.16 16.71 15.60
CA ALA A 221 6.98 15.97 15.19
C ALA A 221 6.86 14.58 15.85
N GLY A 222 7.94 14.06 16.45
CA GLY A 222 7.93 12.79 17.17
C GLY A 222 7.50 12.95 18.62
N ALA A 223 6.74 11.98 19.15
CA ALA A 223 6.22 12.04 20.52
C ALA A 223 7.31 12.17 21.61
N ILE A 224 8.39 11.37 21.51
CA ILE A 224 9.49 11.41 22.50
C ILE A 224 10.33 12.70 22.34
N PRO A 225 10.80 13.06 21.13
CA PRO A 225 11.55 14.30 20.91
C PRO A 225 10.75 15.55 21.33
N LYS A 226 9.43 15.57 21.06
CA LYS A 226 8.51 16.64 21.48
C LYS A 226 8.49 16.79 23.00
N ALA A 227 8.29 15.69 23.72
CA ALA A 227 8.26 15.70 25.18
C ALA A 227 9.59 16.20 25.77
N ILE A 228 10.73 15.73 25.23
CA ILE A 228 12.06 16.18 25.67
C ILE A 228 12.24 17.68 25.40
N TYR A 229 11.89 18.15 24.21
CA TYR A 229 12.06 19.54 23.81
C TYR A 229 11.21 20.51 24.65
N VAL A 230 9.95 20.15 24.92
CA VAL A 230 9.05 20.95 25.77
C VAL A 230 9.56 21.00 27.21
N VAL A 231 9.99 19.87 27.77
CA VAL A 231 10.54 19.82 29.13
C VAL A 231 11.84 20.63 29.27
N MET A 232 12.69 20.64 28.24
CA MET A 232 13.97 21.35 28.28
C MET A 232 13.85 22.86 28.02
N ASN A 233 12.85 23.31 27.26
CA ASN A 233 12.76 24.70 26.81
C ASN A 233 11.56 25.49 27.39
N CYS A 234 10.60 24.87 28.08
CA CYS A 234 9.53 25.60 28.77
C CYS A 234 9.94 26.06 30.17
N THR A 235 9.51 27.27 30.54
CA THR A 235 9.49 27.68 31.95
C THR A 235 8.34 26.98 32.71
N PRO A 236 8.41 26.88 34.06
CA PRO A 236 7.34 26.28 34.86
C PRO A 236 5.96 26.95 34.70
N ALA A 237 5.93 28.25 34.39
CA ALA A 237 4.70 28.99 34.13
C ALA A 237 4.06 28.63 32.78
N GLU A 238 4.87 28.42 31.74
CA GLU A 238 4.41 28.01 30.41
C GLU A 238 3.95 26.55 30.41
N MET A 239 4.63 25.68 31.18
CA MET A 239 4.23 24.28 31.37
C MET A 239 2.82 24.15 31.97
N ALA A 240 2.48 24.97 32.97
CA ALA A 240 1.18 24.96 33.61
C ALA A 240 0.04 25.52 32.73
N SER A 241 0.36 26.33 31.71
CA SER A 241 -0.64 26.95 30.83
C SER A 241 -0.89 26.17 29.55
N GLN A 242 0.15 25.63 28.90
CA GLN A 242 0.05 24.97 27.59
C GLN A 242 0.97 23.75 27.42
N GLY A 243 2.00 23.58 28.26
CA GLY A 243 2.96 22.49 28.11
C GLY A 243 2.35 21.09 28.31
N TYR A 244 1.46 20.93 29.28
CA TYR A 244 0.75 19.66 29.48
C TYR A 244 -0.20 19.30 28.32
N ASP A 245 -0.86 20.30 27.73
CA ASP A 245 -1.74 20.11 26.57
C ASP A 245 -0.94 19.71 25.33
N ILE A 246 0.22 20.34 25.11
CA ILE A 246 1.12 20.04 23.99
C ILE A 246 1.71 18.63 24.10
N ILE A 247 1.99 18.14 25.31
CA ILE A 247 2.58 16.81 25.55
C ILE A 247 1.52 15.71 25.50
N PHE A 248 0.34 15.91 26.12
CA PHE A 248 -0.63 14.84 26.35
C PHE A 248 -1.89 14.90 25.48
N LEU A 249 -2.31 16.10 25.04
CA LEU A 249 -3.60 16.28 24.37
C LEU A 249 -3.47 16.59 22.88
N GLN A 250 -2.33 17.10 22.43
CA GLN A 250 -2.06 17.28 21.01
C GLN A 250 -1.69 15.98 20.31
N GLN A 251 -2.04 15.89 19.03
CA GLN A 251 -1.71 14.73 18.21
C GLN A 251 -0.19 14.43 18.27
N PRO A 252 0.20 13.17 18.52
CA PRO A 252 1.60 12.78 18.64
C PRO A 252 2.42 13.04 17.37
N ASN A 253 1.77 13.17 16.21
CA ASN A 253 2.41 13.43 14.92
C ASN A 253 1.47 14.16 13.95
N PRO A 254 1.64 15.47 13.70
CA PRO A 254 0.83 16.22 12.74
C PRO A 254 1.16 15.93 11.27
N MET A 255 2.26 15.22 10.98
CA MET A 255 2.67 14.88 9.60
C MET A 255 1.93 13.66 9.02
N ILE A 256 1.13 12.96 9.84
CA ILE A 256 0.37 11.76 9.44
C ILE A 256 -1.13 11.95 9.70
N ALA A 257 -1.54 13.08 10.29
CA ALA A 257 -2.94 13.40 10.55
C ALA A 257 -3.62 14.06 9.34
#